data_AF-A0A0F9X100-F1
#
_entry.id   AF-A0A0F9X100-F1
#
_cell.length_a   1.000
_cell.length_b   1.000
_cell.length_c   1.000
_cell.angle_alpha   90.00
_cell.angle_beta   90.00
_cell.angle_gamma   90.00
#
_symmetry.space_group_name_H-M   'P 1'
#
loop_
_entity.id
_entity.type
_entity.pdbx_description
1 polymer ?
#
loop_
_entity_poly.entity_id
_entity_poly.type
_entity_poly.pdbx_seq_one_letter_code
_entity_poly.pdbx_strand_id
1 'polypeptide(L)'
;MEKRRLTHNQRVQLSQLMKRYDDMMTQLIVRAKDTVAMKSPSDRLSQNEDYRKMVLSYHERFAKVLTDKGLMLPIFEKASEQALITANYIVAGQSRSDLRNHIDRSRCDLLHGMEGDLINVIYQCNGRQNDDLI
;
A
#
# COMPACT_ATOMS: atom_id res chain seq x y z
N MET A 1 -25.20 10.34 2.26
CA MET A 1 -24.92 8.90 2.01
C MET A 1 -24.75 8.22 3.35
N GLU A 2 -25.58 7.23 3.67
CA GLU A 2 -25.38 6.40 4.86
C GLU A 2 -24.01 5.69 4.75
N LYS A 3 -23.20 5.81 5.80
CA LYS A 3 -21.93 5.08 5.88
C LYS A 3 -22.25 3.61 6.12
N ARG A 4 -22.05 2.77 5.09
CA ARG A 4 -22.19 1.31 5.20
C ARG A 4 -21.31 0.81 6.34
N ARG A 5 -21.89 0.07 7.29
CA ARG A 5 -21.18 -0.52 8.43
C ARG A 5 -20.96 -2.01 8.21
N LEU A 6 -19.70 -2.43 8.26
CA LEU A 6 -19.30 -3.83 8.20
C LEU A 6 -19.65 -4.56 9.50
N THR A 7 -19.88 -5.87 9.41
CA THR A 7 -19.98 -6.73 10.61
C THR A 7 -18.62 -6.84 11.31
N HIS A 8 -18.60 -7.32 12.56
CA HIS A 8 -17.34 -7.54 13.29
C HIS A 8 -16.39 -8.46 12.52
N ASN A 9 -16.88 -9.61 12.04
CA ASN A 9 -16.06 -10.57 11.27
C ASN A 9 -15.49 -9.95 9.99
N GLN A 10 -16.28 -9.12 9.29
CA GLN A 10 -15.81 -8.40 8.10
C GLN A 10 -14.71 -7.39 8.43
N ARG A 11 -14.80 -6.66 9.56
CA ARG A 11 -13.74 -5.75 10.01
C ARG A 11 -12.45 -6.50 10.36
N VAL A 12 -12.56 -7.66 11.00
CA VAL A 12 -11.41 -8.52 11.29
C VAL A 12 -10.75 -9.01 9.99
N GLN A 13 -11.55 -9.48 9.03
CA GLN A 13 -11.04 -9.89 7.72
C GLN A 13 -10.39 -8.74 6.97
N LEU A 14 -11.02 -7.56 6.97
CA LEU A 14 -10.45 -6.35 6.38
C LEU A 14 -9.09 -6.02 6.99
N SER A 15 -8.98 -6.05 8.32
CA SER A 15 -7.71 -5.79 9.02
C SER A 15 -6.60 -6.77 8.63
N GLN A 16 -6.93 -8.06 8.53
CA GLN A 16 -5.97 -9.08 8.07
C GLN A 16 -5.51 -8.84 6.62
N LEU A 17 -6.42 -8.42 5.75
CA LEU A 17 -6.10 -8.12 4.35
C LEU A 17 -5.24 -6.87 4.23
N MET A 18 -5.56 -5.80 4.98
CA MET A 18 -4.76 -4.58 5.03
C MET A 18 -3.34 -4.88 5.52
N LYS A 19 -3.20 -5.64 6.61
CA LYS A 19 -1.90 -6.08 7.11
C LYS A 19 -1.10 -6.84 6.06
N ARG A 20 -1.73 -7.77 5.34
CA ARG A 20 -1.05 -8.56 4.31
C ARG A 20 -0.58 -7.68 3.15
N TYR A 21 -1.37 -6.69 2.75
CA TYR A 21 -0.96 -5.72 1.74
C TYR A 21 0.23 -4.87 2.22
N ASP A 22 0.17 -4.37 3.46
CA ASP A 22 1.25 -3.61 4.09
C ASP A 22 2.57 -4.40 4.12
N ASP A 23 2.54 -5.66 4.59
CA ASP A 23 3.69 -6.55 4.62
C ASP A 23 4.31 -6.75 3.22
N MET A 24 3.46 -6.93 2.20
CA MET A 24 3.91 -7.11 0.81
C MET A 24 4.58 -5.85 0.24
N MET A 25 4.01 -4.67 0.51
CA MET A 25 4.57 -3.39 0.09
C MET A 25 5.88 -3.09 0.82
N THR A 26 5.93 -3.34 2.12
CA THR A 26 7.14 -3.18 2.95
C THR A 26 8.28 -4.08 2.45
N GLN A 27 8.00 -5.34 2.14
CA GLN A 27 8.99 -6.23 1.53
C GLN A 27 9.45 -5.74 0.15
N LEU A 28 8.56 -5.13 -0.64
CA LEU A 28 8.93 -4.57 -1.94
C LEU A 28 9.89 -3.38 -1.81
N ILE A 29 9.65 -2.50 -0.82
CA ILE A 29 10.54 -1.38 -0.48
C ILE A 29 11.93 -1.89 -0.08
N VAL A 30 12.00 -2.93 0.77
CA VAL A 30 13.26 -3.55 1.19
C VAL A 30 14.01 -4.15 -0.01
N ARG A 31 13.29 -4.75 -0.97
CA ARG A 31 13.89 -5.31 -2.19
C ARG A 31 14.41 -4.23 -3.14
N ALA A 32 13.76 -3.07 -3.20
CA ALA A 32 14.16 -1.91 -4.00
C ALA A 32 15.40 -1.17 -3.44
N LYS A 33 16.37 -1.92 -2.93
CA LYS A 33 17.61 -1.42 -2.31
C LYS A 33 18.53 -0.72 -3.32
N ASP A 34 19.37 0.16 -2.80
CA ASP A 34 20.36 0.89 -3.60
C ASP A 34 21.37 -0.06 -4.25
N THR A 35 21.98 0.40 -5.34
CA THR A 35 22.96 -0.36 -6.13
C THR A 35 24.12 -0.91 -5.29
N VAL A 36 24.58 -0.15 -4.30
CA VAL A 36 25.65 -0.55 -3.37
C VAL A 36 25.28 -1.76 -2.51
N ALA A 37 23.98 -1.97 -2.24
CA ALA A 37 23.47 -3.10 -1.47
C ALA A 37 23.06 -4.32 -2.34
N MET A 38 23.21 -4.23 -3.67
CA MET A 38 22.85 -5.29 -4.62
C MET A 38 23.92 -6.39 -4.65
N LYS A 39 23.63 -7.49 -3.94
CA LYS A 39 24.51 -8.66 -3.85
C LYS A 39 24.22 -9.73 -4.91
N SER A 40 23.01 -9.77 -5.46
CA SER A 40 22.61 -10.78 -6.44
C SER A 40 22.53 -10.22 -7.87
N PRO A 41 22.75 -11.04 -8.92
CA PRO A 41 22.55 -10.63 -10.31
C PRO A 41 21.12 -10.14 -10.61
N SER A 42 20.11 -10.77 -10.00
CA SER A 42 18.71 -10.37 -10.15
C SER A 42 18.43 -8.97 -9.62
N ASP A 43 19.10 -8.56 -8.54
CA ASP A 43 18.98 -7.18 -8.03
C ASP A 43 19.49 -6.17 -9.07
N ARG A 44 20.62 -6.48 -9.71
CA ARG A 44 21.31 -5.61 -10.67
C ARG A 44 20.59 -5.47 -12.00
N LEU A 45 19.83 -6.49 -12.40
CA LEU A 45 19.06 -6.47 -13.64
C LEU A 45 17.67 -5.83 -13.48
N SER A 46 17.14 -5.79 -12.26
CA SER A 46 15.82 -5.21 -11.99
C SER A 46 15.76 -3.74 -12.40
N GLN A 47 14.67 -3.33 -13.04
CA GLN A 47 14.40 -1.95 -13.45
C GLN A 47 13.31 -1.33 -12.58
N ASN A 48 13.26 -0.01 -12.46
CA ASN A 48 12.20 0.67 -11.69
C ASN A 48 10.80 0.32 -12.20
N GLU A 49 10.66 0.11 -13.52
CA GLU A 49 9.42 -0.31 -14.15
C GLU A 49 8.94 -1.70 -13.67
N ASP A 50 9.86 -2.61 -13.32
CA ASP A 50 9.49 -3.91 -12.75
C ASP A 50 8.84 -3.73 -11.37
N TYR A 51 9.36 -2.82 -10.55
CA TYR A 51 8.79 -2.49 -9.25
C TYR A 51 7.44 -1.78 -9.39
N ARG A 52 7.29 -0.88 -10.35
CA ARG A 52 5.99 -0.26 -10.64
C ARG A 52 4.94 -1.31 -10.98
N LYS A 53 5.26 -2.24 -11.89
CA LYS A 53 4.36 -3.35 -12.24
C LYS A 53 4.00 -4.21 -11.04
N MET A 54 4.96 -4.47 -10.13
CA MET A 54 4.68 -5.18 -8.88
C MET A 54 3.73 -4.39 -7.97
N VAL A 55 3.93 -3.08 -7.77
CA VAL A 55 3.00 -2.23 -7.00
C VAL A 55 1.59 -2.30 -7.59
N LEU A 56 1.44 -2.08 -8.89
CA LEU A 56 0.14 -2.11 -9.57
C LEU A 56 -0.54 -3.49 -9.42
N SER A 57 0.22 -4.57 -9.59
CA SER A 57 -0.30 -5.93 -9.42
C SER A 57 -0.70 -6.24 -7.97
N TYR A 58 0.03 -5.71 -6.99
CA TYR A 58 -0.29 -5.91 -5.57
C TYR A 58 -1.58 -5.16 -5.22
N HIS A 59 -1.70 -3.93 -5.71
CA HIS A 59 -2.88 -3.08 -5.57
C HIS A 59 -4.12 -3.70 -6.21
N GLU A 60 -4.03 -4.13 -7.47
CA GLU A 60 -5.14 -4.76 -8.19
C GLU A 60 -5.64 -6.02 -7.48
N ARG A 61 -4.73 -6.88 -7.02
CA ARG A 61 -5.09 -8.09 -6.26
C ARG A 61 -5.76 -7.75 -4.94
N PHE A 62 -5.28 -6.74 -4.23
CA PHE A 62 -5.88 -6.29 -2.99
C PHE A 62 -7.30 -5.75 -3.22
N ALA A 63 -7.47 -4.83 -4.17
CA ALA A 63 -8.77 -4.28 -4.55
C ALA A 63 -9.76 -5.38 -4.98
N LYS A 64 -9.31 -6.33 -5.81
CA LYS A 64 -10.12 -7.47 -6.22
C LYS A 64 -10.58 -8.31 -5.03
N VAL A 65 -9.70 -8.63 -4.08
CA VAL A 65 -10.08 -9.41 -2.89
C VAL A 65 -11.06 -8.66 -2.01
N LEU A 66 -10.94 -7.33 -1.88
CA LEU A 66 -11.93 -6.53 -1.15
C LEU A 66 -13.29 -6.55 -1.83
N THR A 67 -13.34 -6.41 -3.16
CA THR A 67 -14.58 -6.45 -3.94
C THR A 67 -15.24 -7.84 -3.86
N ASP A 68 -14.48 -8.91 -4.11
CA ASP A 68 -14.98 -10.28 -4.09
C ASP A 68 -15.54 -10.68 -2.70
N LYS A 69 -15.00 -10.10 -1.62
CA LYS A 69 -15.47 -10.33 -0.24
C LYS A 69 -16.54 -9.33 0.21
N GLY A 70 -16.98 -8.41 -0.65
CA GLY A 70 -17.93 -7.36 -0.31
C GLY A 70 -17.42 -6.39 0.75
N LEU A 71 -16.10 -6.23 0.89
CA LEU A 71 -15.42 -5.34 1.83
C LEU A 71 -15.05 -3.98 1.21
N MET A 72 -15.20 -3.83 -0.11
CA MET A 72 -14.96 -2.55 -0.78
C MET A 72 -15.97 -1.49 -0.30
N LEU A 73 -15.46 -0.31 0.04
CA LEU A 73 -16.24 0.85 0.48
C LEU A 73 -15.83 2.09 -0.35
N PRO A 74 -16.72 3.08 -0.52
CA PRO A 74 -16.42 4.25 -1.36
C PRO A 74 -15.18 5.05 -0.95
N ILE A 75 -14.87 5.09 0.35
CA ILE A 75 -13.65 5.75 0.85
C ILE A 75 -12.38 4.98 0.45
N PHE A 76 -12.47 3.66 0.30
CA PHE A 76 -11.35 2.82 -0.13
C PHE A 76 -11.08 2.98 -1.62
N GLU A 77 -12.11 3.20 -2.43
CA GLU A 77 -11.96 3.52 -3.86
C GLU A 77 -11.18 4.82 -4.06
N LYS A 78 -11.53 5.87 -3.29
CA LYS A 78 -10.79 7.14 -3.33
C LYS A 78 -9.33 7.00 -2.86
N ALA A 79 -9.10 6.28 -1.77
CA ALA A 79 -7.75 5.99 -1.30
C ALA A 79 -6.94 5.21 -2.36
N SER A 80 -7.62 4.30 -3.07
CA SER A 80 -7.05 3.53 -4.17
C SER A 80 -6.65 4.40 -5.35
N GLU A 81 -7.50 5.34 -5.78
CA GLU A 81 -7.18 6.29 -6.85
C GLU A 81 -5.92 7.10 -6.53
N GLN A 82 -5.84 7.62 -5.31
CA GLN A 82 -4.68 8.40 -4.85
C GLN A 82 -3.39 7.57 -4.84
N ALA A 83 -3.45 6.35 -4.31
CA ALA A 83 -2.31 5.44 -4.28
C ALA A 83 -1.81 5.07 -5.69
N LEU A 84 -2.73 4.90 -6.65
CA LEU A 84 -2.40 4.60 -8.05
C LEU A 84 -1.77 5.79 -8.78
N ILE A 85 -2.22 7.02 -8.51
CA ILE A 85 -1.56 8.24 -9.00
C ILE A 85 -0.10 8.24 -8.52
N THR A 86 0.12 7.99 -7.23
CA THR A 86 1.47 7.97 -6.65
C THR A 86 2.35 6.86 -7.25
N ALA A 87 1.79 5.66 -7.47
CA ALA A 87 2.50 4.56 -8.11
C ALA A 87 2.93 4.90 -9.55
N ASN A 88 2.16 5.72 -10.27
CA ASN A 88 2.47 6.13 -11.63
C ASN A 88 3.59 7.19 -11.75
N TYR A 89 4.02 7.80 -10.64
CA TYR A 89 5.24 8.61 -10.62
C TYR A 89 6.53 7.77 -10.62
N ILE A 90 6.41 6.44 -10.47
CA ILE A 90 7.56 5.55 -10.61
C ILE A 90 7.95 5.48 -12.10
N VAL A 91 9.05 6.13 -12.46
CA VAL A 91 9.56 6.18 -13.84
C VAL A 91 10.95 5.54 -13.98
N ALA A 92 11.37 5.30 -15.23
CA ALA A 92 12.74 4.88 -15.53
C ALA A 92 13.74 6.01 -15.23
N GLY A 93 14.96 5.65 -14.81
CA GLY A 93 16.06 6.61 -14.58
C GLY A 93 16.09 7.33 -13.23
N GLN A 94 15.00 7.31 -12.44
CA GLN A 94 15.02 7.83 -11.07
C GLN A 94 15.95 6.99 -10.15
N SER A 95 16.41 7.61 -9.06
CA SER A 95 17.21 6.92 -8.06
C SER A 95 16.41 5.82 -7.35
N ARG A 96 17.11 4.84 -6.76
CA ARG A 96 16.45 3.79 -5.94
C ARG A 96 15.86 4.34 -4.64
N SER A 97 16.41 5.44 -4.13
CA SER A 97 15.81 6.18 -3.02
C SER A 97 14.44 6.74 -3.42
N ASP A 98 14.34 7.40 -4.57
CA ASP A 98 13.08 7.97 -5.06
C ASP A 98 12.04 6.88 -5.37
N LEU A 99 12.48 5.78 -6.00
CA LEU A 99 11.64 4.61 -6.20
C LEU A 99 11.03 4.13 -4.87
N ARG A 100 11.84 3.93 -3.83
CA ARG A 100 11.38 3.48 -2.51
C ARG A 100 10.40 4.48 -1.90
N ASN A 101 10.69 5.77 -2.00
CA ASN A 101 9.81 6.84 -1.52
C ASN A 101 8.45 6.80 -2.24
N HIS A 102 8.40 6.57 -3.56
CA HIS A 102 7.13 6.46 -4.28
C HIS A 102 6.35 5.19 -3.94
N ILE A 103 7.03 4.05 -3.74
CA ILE A 103 6.37 2.82 -3.26
C ILE A 103 5.79 3.04 -1.86
N ASP A 104 6.55 3.65 -0.96
CA ASP A 104 6.15 3.97 0.42
C ASP A 104 4.96 4.94 0.44
N ARG A 105 5.02 6.03 -0.32
CA ARG A 105 3.90 6.98 -0.44
C ARG A 105 2.65 6.32 -1.01
N SER A 106 2.77 5.49 -2.05
CA SER A 106 1.63 4.75 -2.60
C SER A 106 0.99 3.82 -1.56
N ARG A 107 1.81 3.13 -0.75
CA ARG A 107 1.33 2.33 0.39
C ARG A 107 0.56 3.20 1.39
N CYS A 108 1.15 4.31 1.82
CA CYS A 108 0.59 5.22 2.82
C CYS A 108 -0.71 5.89 2.34
N ASP A 109 -0.75 6.36 1.09
CA ASP A 109 -1.94 6.95 0.46
C ASP A 109 -3.15 6.01 0.52
N LEU A 110 -2.92 4.70 0.28
CA LEU A 110 -3.97 3.70 0.39
C LEU A 110 -4.34 3.44 1.86
N LEU A 111 -3.38 3.03 2.68
CA LEU A 111 -3.67 2.53 4.04
C LEU A 111 -4.22 3.64 4.94
N HIS A 112 -3.61 4.83 4.94
CA HIS A 112 -4.12 5.96 5.72
C HIS A 112 -5.43 6.52 5.16
N GLY A 113 -5.61 6.50 3.84
CA GLY A 113 -6.89 6.83 3.23
C GLY A 113 -8.02 5.91 3.69
N MET A 114 -7.74 4.60 3.82
CA MET A 114 -8.68 3.63 4.36
C MET A 114 -8.92 3.82 5.86
N GLU A 115 -7.88 4.07 6.66
CA GLU A 115 -7.96 4.35 8.10
C GLU A 115 -8.83 5.56 8.45
N GLY A 116 -9.04 6.48 7.50
CA GLY A 116 -10.02 7.55 7.61
C GLY A 116 -11.46 7.06 7.88
N ASP A 117 -11.76 5.80 7.58
CA ASP A 117 -13.00 5.13 8.02
C ASP A 117 -12.87 4.55 9.43
N LEU A 118 -12.99 5.43 10.42
CA LEU A 118 -12.92 5.11 11.85
C LEU A 118 -14.00 4.12 12.34
N ILE A 119 -14.99 3.77 11.51
CA ILE A 119 -16.07 2.84 11.88
C ILE A 119 -15.72 1.42 11.42
N ASN A 120 -15.19 1.29 10.21
CA ASN A 120 -14.97 0.00 9.56
C ASN A 120 -13.53 -0.50 9.66
N VAL A 121 -12.55 0.41 9.74
CA VAL A 121 -11.15 0.04 9.83
C VAL A 121 -10.73 -0.04 11.30
N ILE A 122 -10.19 -1.20 11.69
CA ILE A 122 -9.59 -1.47 13.00
C ILE A 122 -8.09 -1.78 12.90
N TYR A 123 -7.56 -1.75 11.68
CA TYR A 123 -6.12 -1.88 11.43
C TYR A 123 -5.44 -0.52 11.68
N GLN A 124 -4.21 -0.56 12.15
CA GLN A 124 -3.34 0.61 12.25
C GLN A 124 -2.00 0.25 11.61
N CYS A 125 -1.69 0.89 10.48
CA CYS A 125 -0.37 0.88 9.87
C CYS A 125 0.59 1.64 10.79
N ASN A 126 1.71 1.04 11.21
CA ASN A 126 2.74 1.73 12.00
C ASN A 126 3.38 2.85 11.13
N GLY A 127 3.36 4.13 11.47
CA GLY A 127 2.65 4.83 12.54
C GLY A 127 2.68 6.35 12.33
N ARG A 128 1.64 7.07 12.76
CA ARG A 128 1.85 8.39 13.35
C ARG A 128 2.77 8.17 14.55
N GLN A 129 3.99 8.71 14.52
CA GLN A 129 4.58 9.19 15.77
C GLN A 129 3.62 10.27 16.28
N ASN A 130 2.71 9.91 17.18
CA ASN A 130 2.18 10.87 18.13
C ASN A 130 3.28 11.08 19.16
N ASP A 131 4.31 11.85 18.81
CA ASP A 131 5.27 12.38 19.78
C ASP A 131 4.75 13.70 20.42
N ASP A 132 3.48 14.07 20.20
CA ASP A 132 2.85 15.29 20.76
C ASP A 132 1.82 15.00 21.88
N LEU A 133 2.00 13.92 22.65
CA LEU A 133 1.29 13.73 23.93
C LEU A 133 2.27 13.21 24.99
N ILE A 134 3.10 14.12 25.51
CA ILE A 134 3.41 14.39 26.94
C ILE A 134 4.08 15.77 27.00
#